data_AF-A0A3E2JS09-F1
#
_entry.id   AF-A0A3E2JS09-F1
#
_cell.length_a   1.000
_cell.length_b   1.000
_cell.length_c   1.000
_cell.angle_alpha   90.00
_cell.angle_beta   90.00
_cell.angle_gamma   90.00
#
_symmetry.space_group_name_H-M   'P 1'
#
loop_
_entity.id
_entity.type
_entity.pdbx_description
1 polymer ?
#
loop_
_entity_poly.entity_id
_entity_poly.type
_entity_poly.pdbx_seq_one_letter_code
_entity_poly.pdbx_strand_id
1 'polypeptide(L)' 'MANFKPNPDDRSDNVEKLQDMVQNTIVNIEEANDSLEFATGEQREQIKEKNHRREESINAFRSEIKDEAADRTNGFRDKL' A
#
# COMPACT_ATOMS: atom_id res chain seq x y z
N MET A 1 2.20 13.92 5.13
CA MET A 1 1.01 13.11 4.79
C MET A 1 0.94 13.06 3.28
N ALA A 2 1.12 11.89 2.67
CA ALA A 2 1.02 11.75 1.23
C ALA A 2 -0.46 11.71 0.85
N ASN A 3 -0.96 12.81 0.28
CA ASN A 3 -2.30 12.86 -0.32
C ASN A 3 -2.25 12.12 -1.66
N PHE A 4 -2.43 10.79 -1.63
CA PHE A 4 -2.82 10.04 -2.82
C PHE A 4 -4.31 10.26 -3.04
N LYS A 5 -4.65 11.32 -3.76
CA LYS A 5 -6.02 11.53 -4.23
C LYS A 5 -6.17 10.69 -5.50
N PRO A 6 -7.01 9.64 -5.53
CA PRO A 6 -7.20 8.83 -6.72
C PRO A 6 -7.73 9.73 -7.84
N ASN A 7 -7.09 9.64 -9.01
CA ASN A 7 -7.54 10.37 -10.18
C ASN A 7 -8.71 9.57 -10.78
N PRO A 8 -9.89 10.18 -10.98
CA PRO A 8 -11.06 9.47 -11.47
C PRO A 8 -11.01 9.13 -12.98
N ASP A 9 -10.11 9.78 -13.73
CA ASP A 9 -9.88 9.47 -15.14
C ASP A 9 -9.03 8.20 -15.26
N ASP A 10 -9.70 7.12 -15.65
CA ASP A 10 -9.22 5.75 -15.82
C ASP A 10 -8.92 4.94 -14.55
N ARG A 11 -9.99 4.58 -13.84
CA ARG A 11 -9.96 3.68 -12.68
C ARG A 11 -9.42 2.26 -12.98
N SER A 12 -9.13 1.92 -14.24
CA SER A 12 -8.53 0.63 -14.58
C SER A 12 -7.07 0.53 -14.13
N ASP A 13 -6.35 1.64 -14.06
CA ASP A 13 -4.93 1.66 -13.68
C ASP A 13 -4.68 1.84 -12.17
N ASN A 14 -5.68 2.33 -11.41
CA ASN A 14 -5.56 2.57 -9.97
C ASN A 14 -5.32 1.28 -9.19
N VAL A 15 -6.00 0.19 -9.55
CA VAL A 15 -5.82 -1.12 -8.91
C VAL A 15 -4.39 -1.63 -9.10
N GLU A 16 -3.85 -1.55 -10.32
CA GLU A 16 -2.49 -2.00 -10.63
C GLU A 16 -1.45 -1.16 -9.88
N LYS A 17 -1.59 0.17 -9.88
CA LYS A 17 -0.71 1.07 -9.11
C LYS A 17 -0.75 0.79 -7.61
N LEU A 18 -1.93 0.56 -7.05
CA LEU A 18 -2.07 0.23 -5.62
C LEU A 18 -1.43 -1.13 -5.30
N GLN A 19 -1.57 -2.13 -6.17
CA GLN A 19 -0.90 -3.42 -6.03
C GLN A 19 0.63 -3.27 -6.06
N ASP A 20 1.16 -2.47 -6.99
CA ASP A 20 2.59 -2.16 -7.07
C ASP A 20 3.09 -1.46 -5.79
N MET A 21 2.33 -0.48 -5.29
CA MET A 21 2.67 0.21 -4.02
C MET A 21 2.68 -0.76 -2.84
N VAL A 22 1.72 -1.70 -2.77
CA VAL A 22 1.70 -2.75 -1.74
C VAL A 22 2.96 -3.61 -1.85
N GLN A 23 3.29 -4.13 -3.04
CA GLN A 23 4.44 -5.00 -3.24
C GLN A 23 5.75 -4.29 -2.90
N ASN A 24 5.93 -3.06 -3.39
CA ASN A 24 7.10 -2.23 -3.07
C ASN A 24 7.21 -1.97 -1.57
N THR A 25 6.08 -1.74 -0.89
CA THR A 25 6.09 -1.50 0.57
C THR A 25 6.46 -2.76 1.35
N ILE A 26 6.03 -3.94 0.89
CA ILE A 26 6.42 -5.24 1.49
C ILE A 26 7.92 -5.46 1.34
N VAL A 27 8.49 -5.27 0.14
CA VAL A 27 9.94 -5.38 -0.08
C VAL A 27 10.71 -4.41 0.83
N ASN A 28 10.24 -3.17 0.95
CA ASN A 28 10.84 -2.19 1.88
C ASN A 28 10.77 -2.62 3.36
N ILE A 29 9.77 -3.39 3.78
CA ILE A 29 9.68 -3.94 5.14
C ILE A 29 10.70 -5.07 5.30
N GLU A 30 10.78 -5.98 4.32
CA GLU A 30 11.72 -7.11 4.31
C GLU A 30 13.18 -6.62 4.36
N GLU A 31 13.58 -5.71 3.47
CA GLU A 31 14.93 -5.12 3.47
C GLU A 31 15.24 -4.39 4.79
N ALA A 32 14.26 -3.70 5.35
CA ALA A 32 14.42 -3.03 6.63
C ALA A 32 14.55 -4.05 7.79
N ASN A 33 13.84 -5.17 7.73
CA ASN A 33 13.97 -6.25 8.71
C ASN A 33 15.34 -6.93 8.62
N ASP A 34 15.89 -7.13 7.43
CA ASP A 34 17.26 -7.65 7.28
C ASP A 34 18.28 -6.71 7.93
N SER A 35 18.08 -5.39 7.78
CA SER A 35 18.95 -4.40 8.44
C SER A 35 18.88 -4.42 9.98
N LEU A 36 17.83 -5.02 10.57
CA LEU A 36 17.70 -5.17 12.02
C LEU A 36 18.79 -6.07 12.62
N GLU A 37 19.43 -6.93 11.84
CA GLU A 37 20.55 -7.76 12.29
C GLU A 37 21.72 -6.90 12.79
N PHE A 38 21.95 -5.76 12.12
CA PHE A 38 23.08 -4.87 12.42
C PHE A 38 22.67 -3.61 13.20
N ALA A 39 21.37 -3.34 13.32
CA ALA A 39 20.85 -2.17 14.02
C ALA A 39 20.85 -2.36 15.55
N THR A 40 21.23 -1.30 16.28
CA THR A 40 21.25 -1.30 17.75
C THR A 40 20.55 -0.07 18.33
N GLY A 41 20.10 -0.19 19.58
CA GLY A 41 19.49 0.90 20.34
C GLY A 41 18.37 1.61 19.60
N GLU A 42 18.51 2.93 19.46
CA GLU A 42 17.52 3.81 18.84
C GLU A 42 17.23 3.46 17.37
N GLN A 43 18.26 3.09 16.60
CA GLN A 43 18.09 2.73 15.19
C GLN A 43 17.17 1.53 15.02
N ARG A 44 17.28 0.54 15.90
CA ARG A 44 16.43 -0.65 15.90
C ARG A 44 14.96 -0.30 16.14
N GLU A 45 14.70 0.61 17.08
CA GLU A 45 13.32 1.04 17.38
C GLU A 45 12.73 1.90 16.26
N GLN A 46 13.52 2.79 15.65
CA GLN A 46 13.09 3.58 14.50
C GLN A 46 12.71 2.69 13.30
N ILE A 47 13.48 1.64 13.03
CA ILE A 47 13.18 0.68 11.95
C ILE A 47 11.84 -0.01 12.22
N LYS A 48 11.62 -0.50 13.44
CA LYS A 48 10.36 -1.16 13.83
C LYS A 48 9.16 -0.22 13.71
N GLU A 49 9.27 1.01 14.22
CA GLU A 49 8.19 2.00 14.14
C GLU A 49 7.87 2.37 12.68
N LYS A 50 8.91 2.48 11.83
CA LYS A 50 8.72 2.70 10.40
C LYS A 50 8.03 1.51 9.72
N ASN A 51 8.40 0.28 10.08
CA ASN A 51 7.75 -0.93 9.57
C ASN A 51 6.28 -1.01 10.02
N HIS A 52 5.97 -0.70 11.28
CA HIS A 52 4.60 -0.63 11.77
C HIS A 52 3.73 0.33 10.94
N ARG A 53 4.21 1.55 10.67
CA ARG A 53 3.47 2.52 9.81
C ARG A 53 3.32 2.06 8.36
N ARG A 54 4.27 1.28 7.85
CA ARG A 54 4.18 0.68 6.51
C ARG A 54 3.10 -0.41 6.47
N GLU A 55 2.96 -1.21 7.52
CA GLU A 55 1.88 -2.19 7.66
C GLU A 55 0.50 -1.52 7.67
N GLU A 56 0.35 -0.42 8.41
CA GLU A 56 -0.88 0.40 8.38
C GLU A 56 -1.18 0.94 6.97
N SER A 57 -0.14 1.40 6.26
CA SER A 57 -0.28 1.88 4.88
C SER A 57 -0.71 0.77 3.92
N ILE A 58 -0.14 -0.44 4.05
CA ILE A 58 -0.55 -1.62 3.26
C ILE A 58 -2.02 -1.94 3.51
N ASN A 59 -2.48 -1.89 4.76
CA ASN A 59 -3.89 -2.15 5.08
C ASN A 59 -4.81 -1.11 4.43
N ALA A 60 -4.43 0.17 4.42
CA ALA A 60 -5.16 1.21 3.71
C ALA A 60 -5.21 0.95 2.20
N PHE A 61 -4.07 0.63 1.57
CA PHE A 61 -4.02 0.31 0.13
C PHE A 61 -4.86 -0.92 -0.22
N ARG A 62 -4.85 -1.95 0.62
CA ARG A 62 -5.68 -3.15 0.43
C ARG A 62 -7.18 -2.85 0.51
N SER A 63 -7.58 -1.93 1.39
CA SER A 63 -8.97 -1.45 1.44
C SER A 63 -9.33 -0.74 0.14
N GLU A 64 -8.48 0.19 -0.31
CA GLU A 64 -8.71 0.96 -1.54
C GLU A 64 -8.81 0.06 -2.78
N ILE A 65 -7.92 -0.94 -2.90
CA ILE A 65 -7.98 -1.94 -3.98
C ILE A 65 -9.33 -2.64 -4.02
N LYS A 66 -9.86 -3.01 -2.84
CA LYS A 66 -11.15 -3.71 -2.74
C LYS A 66 -12.30 -2.82 -3.19
N ASP A 67 -12.27 -1.55 -2.78
CA ASP A 67 -13.30 -0.57 -3.13
C ASP A 67 -13.27 -0.26 -4.63
N GLU A 68 -12.09 -0.05 -5.21
CA GLU A 68 -11.91 0.18 -6.66
C GLU A 68 -12.32 -1.04 -7.50
N ALA A 69 -12.01 -2.26 -7.04
CA ALA A 69 -12.45 -3.49 -7.71
C ALA A 69 -13.98 -3.67 -7.66
N ALA A 70 -14.61 -3.31 -6.55
CA ALA A 70 -16.07 -3.34 -6.42
C ALA A 70 -16.74 -2.33 -7.35
N ASP A 71 -16.21 -1.11 -7.43
CA ASP A 71 -16.69 -0.05 -8.32
C ASP A 71 -16.56 -0.43 -9.80
N ARG A 72 -15.47 -1.12 -10.19
CA ARG A 72 -15.32 -1.69 -11.53
C ARG A 72 -16.44 -2.68 -11.85
N THR A 73 -16.86 -3.49 -10.88
CA THR A 73 -17.90 -4.51 -11.07
C THR A 73 -19.29 -3.86 -11.19
N ASN A 74 -19.57 -2.81 -10.41
CA ASN A 74 -20.85 -2.10 -10.47
C ASN A 74 -21.00 -1.27 -11.76
N GLY A 75 -19.91 -0.65 -12.25
CA GLY A 75 -19.94 0.08 -13.53
C GLY A 75 -20.20 -0.79 -14.76
N PHE A 76 -19.95 -2.11 -14.68
CA PHE A 76 -20.34 -3.08 -15.71
C PHE A 76 -21.82 -3.46 -15.64
N ARG A 77 -22.45 -3.35 -14.48
CA ARG A 77 -23.84 -3.76 -14.24
C ARG A 77 -24.86 -2.70 -14.67
N ASP A 78 -24.49 -1.43 -14.61
CA ASP A 78 -25.29 -0.29 -15.11
C ASP A 78 -25.19 -0.08 -16.64
N LYS A 79 -24.30 -0.81 -17.33
CA LYS A 79 -24.11 -0.74 -18.79
C LYS A 79 -24.75 -1.90 -19.56
N LEU A 80 -25.41 -2.83 -18.87
CA LEU A 80 -26.20 -3.94 -19.43
C LEU A 80 -27.69 -3.65 -19.26
#